data_AF-A0A972SBG7-F1
#
_entry.id   AF-A0A972SBG7-F1
#
_cell.length_a   1.000
_cell.length_b   1.000
_cell.length_c   1.000
_cell.angle_alpha   90.00
_cell.angle_beta   90.00
_cell.angle_gamma   90.00
#
_symmetry.space_group_name_H-M   'P 1'
#
loop_
_entity.id
_entity.type
_entity.pdbx_description
1 polymer ?
#
loop_
_entity_poly.entity_id
_entity_poly.type
_entity_poly.pdbx_seq_one_letter_code
_entity_poly.pdbx_strand_id
1 'polypeptide(L)'
;MTEKTEQKQPETQSAPAASKPSFGERMAGAFVGFVRFLARLIVILLILGLIAGALYLAVPYAYRHYVRPLEELQARVDILQEESVTRAKEVNQQLVALQESIAALQSQQAALAKQLDAQQADWEAVQARLDELEKQQAVLSGQLDNLNGRLNEVDATVGDVRATAEALQENWQAWEPQLQAMQQQVVVLRVLESLTRARVLIGQANYGLAADELKAAQASVAWLQAQRPDDEALPQVDDHLTLAWEALPQSPDVALKDIEAAWQLL
;
A
#
# COMPACT_ATOMS: atom_id res chain seq x y z
N MET A 1 59.63 -24.77 -82.14
CA MET A 1 60.42 -23.53 -82.10
C MET A 1 61.59 -23.79 -81.16
N THR A 2 62.75 -24.26 -81.65
CA THR A 2 63.86 -23.51 -82.30
C THR A 2 64.73 -22.79 -81.26
N GLU A 3 66.07 -22.92 -81.14
CA GLU A 3 67.17 -23.61 -81.89
C GLU A 3 68.29 -24.01 -80.85
N LYS A 4 69.14 -25.07 -80.99
CA LYS A 4 70.24 -25.38 -81.96
C LYS A 4 71.44 -24.38 -81.84
N THR A 5 72.76 -24.73 -81.89
CA THR A 5 73.50 -25.99 -82.21
C THR A 5 75.01 -25.97 -81.80
N GLU A 6 75.68 -27.15 -81.88
CA GLU A 6 77.12 -27.48 -82.19
C GLU A 6 78.29 -26.59 -81.66
N GLN A 7 79.33 -27.09 -80.97
CA GLN A 7 80.29 -28.19 -81.22
C GLN A 7 81.37 -27.89 -82.30
N LYS A 8 82.66 -27.83 -81.90
CA LYS A 8 83.78 -28.21 -82.78
C LYS A 8 85.08 -28.57 -82.05
N GLN A 9 85.65 -29.70 -82.46
CA GLN A 9 87.02 -30.17 -82.19
C GLN A 9 87.86 -29.97 -83.47
N PRO A 10 89.20 -30.13 -83.45
CA PRO A 10 89.75 -31.12 -84.38
C PRO A 10 91.02 -31.85 -83.92
N GLU A 11 91.36 -32.90 -84.66
CA GLU A 11 92.63 -33.65 -84.64
C GLU A 11 93.57 -33.13 -85.77
N THR A 12 94.77 -33.64 -86.08
CA THR A 12 95.45 -34.92 -85.73
C THR A 12 96.99 -34.79 -85.89
N GLN A 13 97.74 -35.76 -85.34
CA GLN A 13 99.00 -36.36 -85.83
C GLN A 13 100.01 -35.57 -86.72
N SER A 14 101.30 -35.71 -86.39
CA SER A 14 102.32 -36.27 -87.30
C SER A 14 103.63 -36.65 -86.57
N ALA A 15 104.10 -37.88 -86.81
CA ALA A 15 105.49 -38.34 -86.63
C ALA A 15 106.05 -38.61 -88.06
N PRO A 16 107.34 -38.98 -88.36
CA PRO A 16 108.18 -39.94 -87.60
C PRO A 16 109.72 -39.70 -87.65
N ALA A 17 110.50 -40.58 -86.98
CA ALA A 17 111.69 -41.28 -87.50
C ALA A 17 112.42 -42.01 -86.37
N ALA A 18 113.10 -43.13 -86.65
CA ALA A 18 113.67 -44.02 -85.63
C ALA A 18 115.17 -44.30 -85.84
N SER A 19 115.91 -44.49 -84.75
CA SER A 19 117.18 -45.23 -84.75
C SER A 19 117.44 -45.88 -83.37
N LYS A 20 117.89 -47.14 -83.41
CA LYS A 20 118.32 -48.00 -82.29
C LYS A 20 119.87 -48.01 -82.25
N PRO A 21 120.55 -48.77 -81.36
CA PRO A 21 120.40 -48.95 -79.90
C PRO A 21 121.74 -48.70 -79.15
N SER A 22 121.74 -48.78 -77.81
CA SER A 22 122.97 -49.05 -77.03
C SER A 22 122.70 -50.09 -75.93
N PHE A 23 123.68 -50.94 -75.64
CA PHE A 23 123.52 -52.13 -74.79
C PHE A 23 123.67 -51.83 -73.27
N GLY A 24 124.03 -50.60 -72.88
CA GLY A 24 124.35 -50.23 -71.50
C GLY A 24 123.16 -49.79 -70.62
N GLU A 25 122.05 -49.31 -71.19
CA GLU A 25 121.00 -48.60 -70.42
C GLU A 25 120.00 -49.54 -69.70
N ARG A 26 120.02 -50.84 -69.97
CA ARG A 26 118.93 -51.76 -69.55
C ARG A 26 118.98 -52.23 -68.08
N MET A 27 120.02 -51.91 -67.33
CA MET A 27 120.15 -52.34 -65.91
C MET A 27 119.81 -51.25 -64.88
N ALA A 28 119.69 -49.97 -65.27
CA ALA A 28 119.42 -48.86 -64.33
C ALA A 28 117.91 -48.58 -64.12
N GLY A 29 117.07 -48.85 -65.12
CA GLY A 29 115.65 -48.44 -65.11
C GLY A 29 114.74 -49.19 -64.12
N ALA A 30 115.08 -50.43 -63.75
CA ALA A 30 114.23 -51.27 -62.90
C ALA A 30 114.17 -50.80 -61.43
N PHE A 31 115.25 -50.21 -60.91
CA PHE A 31 115.35 -49.80 -59.51
C PHE A 31 114.50 -48.54 -59.20
N VAL A 32 114.44 -47.61 -60.16
CA VAL A 32 113.69 -46.34 -60.03
C VAL A 32 112.17 -46.57 -59.95
N GLY A 33 111.65 -47.59 -60.64
CA GLY A 33 110.24 -47.96 -60.59
C GLY A 33 109.78 -48.44 -59.20
N PHE A 34 110.62 -49.23 -58.52
CA PHE A 34 110.31 -49.78 -57.20
C PHE A 34 110.28 -48.70 -56.11
N VAL A 35 111.27 -47.80 -56.09
CA VAL A 35 111.33 -46.68 -55.14
C VAL A 35 110.11 -45.75 -55.26
N ARG A 36 109.64 -45.49 -56.49
CA ARG A 36 108.46 -44.64 -56.74
C ARG A 36 107.15 -45.27 -56.24
N PHE A 37 107.05 -46.59 -56.22
CA PHE A 37 105.90 -47.31 -55.64
C PHE A 37 105.93 -47.27 -54.10
N LEU A 38 107.10 -47.52 -53.50
CA LEU A 38 107.28 -47.50 -52.04
C LEU A 38 107.02 -46.10 -51.44
N ALA A 39 107.49 -45.04 -52.10
CA ALA A 39 107.18 -43.66 -51.71
C ALA A 39 105.67 -43.36 -51.73
N ARG A 40 104.94 -43.89 -52.72
CA ARG A 40 103.48 -43.70 -52.84
C ARG A 40 102.73 -44.43 -51.71
N LEU A 41 103.21 -45.59 -51.28
CA LEU A 41 102.66 -46.34 -50.14
C LEU A 41 102.88 -45.60 -48.82
N ILE A 42 104.09 -45.07 -48.58
CA ILE A 42 104.43 -44.29 -47.38
C ILE A 42 103.58 -43.03 -47.27
N VAL A 43 103.33 -42.33 -48.38
CA VAL A 43 102.44 -41.15 -48.40
C VAL A 43 101.00 -41.52 -48.04
N ILE A 44 100.47 -42.65 -48.53
CA ILE A 44 99.13 -43.13 -48.16
C ILE A 44 99.06 -43.48 -46.66
N LEU A 45 100.08 -44.15 -46.11
CA LEU A 45 100.17 -44.46 -44.68
C LEU A 45 100.28 -43.20 -43.82
N LEU A 46 101.05 -42.19 -44.25
CA LEU A 46 101.12 -40.89 -43.58
C LEU A 46 99.76 -40.18 -43.59
N ILE A 47 99.06 -40.18 -44.73
CA ILE A 47 97.70 -39.60 -44.82
C ILE A 47 96.74 -40.35 -43.89
N LEU A 48 96.77 -41.69 -43.86
CA LEU A 48 95.92 -42.49 -42.97
C LEU A 48 96.22 -42.24 -41.49
N GLY A 49 97.51 -42.16 -41.12
CA GLY A 49 97.95 -41.86 -39.76
C GLY A 49 97.60 -40.43 -39.33
N LEU A 50 97.68 -39.47 -40.25
CA LEU A 50 97.29 -38.07 -40.00
C LEU A 50 95.76 -37.95 -39.88
N ILE A 51 94.98 -38.66 -40.69
CA ILE A 51 93.52 -38.77 -40.55
C ILE A 51 93.14 -39.44 -39.21
N ALA A 52 93.80 -40.53 -38.83
CA ALA A 52 93.56 -41.22 -37.57
C ALA A 52 93.92 -40.35 -36.36
N GLY A 53 95.06 -39.65 -36.40
CA GLY A 53 95.47 -38.69 -35.37
C GLY A 53 94.53 -37.48 -35.29
N ALA A 54 94.08 -36.96 -36.44
CA ALA A 54 93.08 -35.89 -36.52
C ALA A 54 91.74 -36.35 -35.92
N LEU A 55 91.26 -37.56 -36.22
CA LEU A 55 90.07 -38.15 -35.60
C LEU A 55 90.23 -38.33 -34.08
N TYR A 56 91.37 -38.86 -33.64
CA TYR A 56 91.67 -39.08 -32.22
C TYR A 56 91.76 -37.77 -31.41
N LEU A 57 92.15 -36.66 -32.03
CA LEU A 57 92.15 -35.32 -31.42
C LEU A 57 90.80 -34.59 -31.59
N ALA A 58 90.12 -34.77 -32.72
CA ALA A 58 88.85 -34.10 -33.02
C ALA A 58 87.70 -34.63 -32.16
N VAL A 59 87.62 -35.94 -31.89
CA VAL A 59 86.57 -36.53 -31.04
C VAL A 59 86.57 -35.93 -29.62
N PRO A 60 87.67 -35.93 -28.84
CA PRO A 60 87.68 -35.33 -27.50
C PRO A 60 87.58 -33.80 -27.50
N TYR A 61 88.04 -33.12 -28.57
CA TYR A 61 87.86 -31.67 -28.71
C TYR A 61 86.38 -31.31 -28.95
N ALA A 62 85.75 -32.01 -29.90
CA ALA A 62 84.32 -31.86 -30.19
C ALA A 62 83.46 -32.24 -28.99
N TYR A 63 83.82 -33.29 -28.24
CA TYR A 63 83.11 -33.65 -27.00
C TYR A 63 83.11 -32.49 -26.00
N ARG A 64 84.29 -31.89 -25.72
CA ARG A 64 84.39 -30.76 -24.78
C ARG A 64 83.70 -29.49 -25.27
N HIS A 65 83.71 -29.23 -26.57
CA HIS A 65 83.21 -27.96 -27.13
C HIS A 65 81.72 -28.00 -27.53
N TYR A 66 81.16 -29.17 -27.85
CA TYR A 66 79.76 -29.31 -28.27
C TYR A 66 78.86 -30.06 -27.27
N VAL A 67 79.37 -31.02 -26.47
CA VAL A 67 78.50 -31.80 -25.55
C VAL A 67 78.19 -31.04 -24.26
N ARG A 68 79.15 -30.32 -23.67
CA ARG A 68 78.90 -29.47 -22.49
C ARG A 68 77.84 -28.37 -22.70
N PRO A 69 77.84 -27.57 -23.80
CA PRO A 69 76.76 -26.61 -24.00
C PRO A 69 75.41 -27.28 -24.25
N LEU A 70 75.35 -28.54 -24.71
CA LEU A 70 74.10 -29.30 -24.78
C LEU A 70 73.58 -29.68 -23.38
N GLU A 71 74.45 -30.07 -22.45
CA GLU A 71 74.08 -30.32 -21.04
C GLU A 71 73.55 -29.05 -20.36
N GLU A 72 74.20 -27.89 -20.56
CA GLU A 72 73.74 -26.60 -20.04
C GLU A 72 72.44 -26.11 -20.71
N LEU A 73 72.25 -26.38 -22.00
CA LEU A 73 71.00 -26.06 -22.70
C LEU A 73 69.85 -26.94 -22.23
N GLN A 74 70.07 -28.24 -21.98
CA GLN A 74 69.07 -29.13 -21.40
C GLN A 74 68.65 -28.65 -20.01
N ALA A 75 69.59 -28.38 -19.11
CA ALA A 75 69.28 -27.86 -17.78
C ALA A 75 68.51 -26.52 -17.82
N ARG A 76 68.83 -25.63 -18.77
CA ARG A 76 68.07 -24.37 -18.97
C ARG A 76 66.66 -24.62 -19.52
N VAL A 77 66.49 -25.58 -20.42
CA VAL A 77 65.17 -25.96 -20.95
C VAL A 77 64.32 -26.59 -19.84
N ASP A 78 64.88 -27.44 -19.00
CA ASP A 78 64.19 -28.06 -17.86
C ASP A 78 63.72 -26.99 -16.86
N ILE A 79 64.59 -26.04 -16.49
CA ILE A 79 64.24 -24.90 -15.61
C ILE A 79 63.16 -24.02 -16.24
N LEU A 80 63.29 -23.65 -17.52
CA LEU A 80 62.27 -22.86 -18.23
C LEU A 80 60.94 -23.61 -18.36
N GLN A 81 60.98 -24.93 -18.50
CA GLN A 81 59.80 -25.78 -18.52
C GLN A 81 59.13 -25.82 -17.14
N GLU A 82 59.88 -25.98 -16.05
CA GLU A 82 59.39 -25.90 -14.67
C GLU A 82 58.81 -24.52 -14.34
N GLU A 83 59.47 -23.43 -14.73
CA GLU A 83 58.93 -22.06 -14.64
C GLU A 83 57.63 -21.90 -15.44
N SER A 84 57.57 -22.45 -16.66
CA SER A 84 56.38 -22.36 -17.51
C SER A 84 55.18 -23.12 -16.92
N VAL A 85 55.42 -24.31 -16.35
CA VAL A 85 54.40 -25.12 -15.66
C VAL A 85 53.94 -24.42 -14.39
N THR A 86 54.87 -23.84 -13.62
CA THR A 86 54.56 -23.08 -12.41
C THR A 86 53.72 -21.84 -12.72
N ARG A 87 54.11 -21.05 -13.74
CA ARG A 87 53.37 -19.87 -14.20
C ARG A 87 52.01 -20.25 -14.78
N ALA A 88 51.91 -21.35 -15.54
CA ALA A 88 50.63 -21.85 -16.04
C ALA A 88 49.70 -22.27 -14.89
N LYS A 89 50.23 -22.90 -13.84
CA LYS A 89 49.48 -23.26 -12.63
C LYS A 89 49.00 -22.02 -11.87
N GLU A 90 49.85 -21.01 -11.70
CA GLU A 90 49.50 -19.74 -11.06
C GLU A 90 48.40 -19.01 -11.84
N VAL A 91 48.55 -18.85 -13.15
CA VAL A 91 47.52 -18.26 -14.03
C VAL A 91 46.22 -19.06 -13.95
N ASN A 92 46.27 -20.39 -13.95
CA ASN A 92 45.07 -21.21 -13.80
C ASN A 92 44.40 -21.03 -12.42
N GLN A 93 45.17 -20.89 -11.34
CA GLN A 93 44.63 -20.56 -10.01
C GLN A 93 43.99 -19.17 -9.98
N GLN A 94 44.61 -18.16 -10.61
CA GLN A 94 44.04 -16.82 -10.75
C GLN A 94 42.74 -16.84 -11.59
N LEU A 95 42.69 -17.61 -12.68
CA LEU A 95 41.48 -17.78 -13.49
C LEU A 95 40.34 -18.43 -12.71
N VAL A 96 40.61 -19.47 -11.90
CA VAL A 96 39.61 -20.08 -11.02
C VAL A 96 39.11 -19.08 -9.99
N ALA A 97 40.00 -18.36 -9.30
CA ALA A 97 39.60 -17.36 -8.30
C ALA A 97 38.79 -16.19 -8.92
N LEU A 98 39.13 -15.76 -10.14
CA LEU A 98 38.35 -14.78 -10.89
C LEU A 98 36.97 -15.33 -11.30
N GLN A 99 36.89 -16.60 -11.72
CA GLN A 99 35.62 -17.25 -12.06
C GLN A 99 34.70 -17.41 -10.84
N GLU A 100 35.25 -17.77 -9.68
CA GLU A 100 34.52 -17.80 -8.40
C GLU A 100 34.04 -16.40 -7.98
N SER A 101 34.89 -15.37 -8.13
CA SER A 101 34.52 -13.97 -7.88
C SER A 101 33.40 -13.48 -8.80
N ILE A 102 33.46 -13.80 -10.10
CA ILE A 102 32.40 -13.48 -11.07
C ILE A 102 31.09 -14.18 -10.68
N ALA A 103 31.13 -15.47 -10.30
CA ALA A 103 29.94 -16.20 -9.87
C ALA A 103 29.33 -15.60 -8.58
N ALA A 104 30.16 -15.19 -7.62
CA ALA A 104 29.71 -14.52 -6.40
C ALA A 104 29.07 -13.15 -6.70
N LEU A 105 29.66 -12.35 -7.59
CA LEU A 105 29.11 -11.06 -8.03
C LEU A 105 27.78 -11.23 -8.79
N GLN A 106 27.67 -12.25 -9.65
CA GLN A 106 26.40 -12.60 -10.33
C GLN A 106 25.32 -12.99 -9.32
N SER A 107 25.66 -13.79 -8.31
CA SER A 107 24.73 -14.14 -7.23
C SER A 107 24.31 -12.92 -6.40
N GLN A 108 25.23 -11.99 -6.12
CA GLN A 108 24.92 -10.75 -5.42
C GLN A 108 24.02 -9.83 -6.26
N GLN A 109 24.28 -9.72 -7.57
CA GLN A 109 23.45 -8.95 -8.49
C GLN A 109 22.02 -9.51 -8.57
N ALA A 110 21.86 -10.84 -8.64
CA ALA A 110 20.55 -11.49 -8.61
C ALA A 110 19.80 -11.25 -7.28
N ALA A 111 20.51 -11.26 -6.15
CA ALA A 111 19.92 -10.95 -4.85
C ALA A 111 19.48 -9.48 -4.74
N LEU A 112 20.30 -8.53 -5.24
CA LEU A 112 19.98 -7.10 -5.27
C LEU A 112 18.80 -6.80 -6.21
N ALA A 113 18.73 -7.43 -7.39
CA ALA A 113 17.58 -7.30 -8.29
C ALA A 113 16.29 -7.75 -7.60
N LYS A 114 16.29 -8.91 -6.94
CA LYS A 114 15.15 -9.41 -6.16
C LYS A 114 14.77 -8.49 -4.99
N GLN A 115 15.74 -7.84 -4.35
CA GLN A 115 15.46 -6.85 -3.31
C GLN A 115 14.83 -5.57 -3.88
N LEU A 116 15.27 -5.12 -5.06
CA LEU A 116 14.68 -3.98 -5.76
C LEU A 116 13.23 -4.27 -6.16
N ASP A 117 12.96 -5.44 -6.75
CA ASP A 117 11.62 -5.89 -7.13
C ASP A 117 10.67 -5.95 -5.91
N ALA A 118 11.17 -6.45 -4.77
CA ALA A 118 10.41 -6.50 -3.53
C ALA A 118 10.11 -5.09 -2.97
N GLN A 119 11.11 -4.19 -2.97
CA GLN A 119 10.90 -2.80 -2.54
C GLN A 119 9.93 -2.05 -3.46
N GLN A 120 9.96 -2.30 -4.78
CA GLN A 120 9.02 -1.73 -5.74
C GLN A 120 7.59 -2.20 -5.44
N ALA A 121 7.39 -3.49 -5.17
CA ALA A 121 6.09 -4.03 -4.78
C ALA A 121 5.59 -3.47 -3.43
N ASP A 122 6.49 -3.28 -2.45
CA ASP A 122 6.16 -2.65 -1.17
C ASP A 122 5.74 -1.18 -1.36
N TRP A 123 6.41 -0.42 -2.24
CA TRP A 123 6.04 0.96 -2.57
C TRP A 123 4.65 1.03 -3.23
N GLU A 124 4.36 0.16 -4.18
CA GLU A 124 3.04 0.07 -4.84
C GLU A 124 1.94 -0.29 -3.83
N ALA A 125 2.21 -1.22 -2.90
CA ALA A 125 1.28 -1.59 -1.84
C ALA A 125 1.04 -0.45 -0.83
N VAL A 126 2.08 0.31 -0.47
CA VAL A 126 1.96 1.50 0.40
C VAL A 126 1.18 2.60 -0.31
N GLN A 127 1.42 2.85 -1.59
CA GLN A 127 0.68 3.84 -2.38
C GLN A 127 -0.81 3.47 -2.46
N ALA A 128 -1.15 2.23 -2.81
CA ALA A 128 -2.53 1.77 -2.84
C ALA A 128 -3.24 1.89 -1.47
N ARG A 129 -2.51 1.72 -0.36
CA ARG A 129 -3.03 1.94 0.99
C ARG A 129 -3.24 3.42 1.32
N LEU A 130 -2.39 4.32 0.83
CA LEU A 130 -2.58 5.77 0.98
C LEU A 130 -3.83 6.23 0.22
N ASP A 131 -3.98 5.82 -1.05
CA ASP A 131 -5.16 6.12 -1.88
C ASP A 131 -6.47 5.63 -1.23
N GLU A 132 -6.43 4.50 -0.52
CA GLU A 132 -7.58 3.96 0.21
C GLU A 132 -7.86 4.74 1.51
N LEU A 133 -6.83 5.13 2.26
CA LEU A 133 -6.98 5.99 3.44
C LEU A 133 -7.52 7.37 3.08
N GLU A 134 -7.12 7.94 1.94
CA GLU A 134 -7.64 9.21 1.44
C GLU A 134 -9.15 9.12 1.10
N LYS A 135 -9.58 8.03 0.45
CA LYS A 135 -11.02 7.76 0.20
C LYS A 135 -11.80 7.61 1.51
N GLN A 136 -11.26 6.89 2.49
CA GLN A 136 -11.88 6.73 3.81
C GLN A 136 -11.99 8.07 4.55
N GLN A 137 -10.96 8.91 4.47
CA GLN A 137 -10.99 10.28 5.01
C GLN A 137 -12.07 11.14 4.34
N ALA A 138 -12.19 11.09 3.01
CA ALA A 138 -13.22 11.81 2.27
C ALA A 138 -14.64 11.35 2.65
N VAL A 139 -14.85 10.04 2.80
CA VAL A 139 -16.14 9.47 3.27
C VAL A 139 -16.46 9.94 4.70
N LEU A 140 -15.50 9.89 5.63
CA LEU A 140 -15.69 10.35 7.01
C LEU A 140 -15.97 11.85 7.08
N SER A 141 -15.31 12.68 6.26
CA SER A 141 -15.61 14.10 6.14
C SER A 141 -17.05 14.34 5.69
N GLY A 142 -17.50 13.68 4.61
CA GLY A 142 -18.88 13.79 4.14
C GLY A 142 -19.93 13.30 5.14
N GLN A 143 -19.59 12.30 5.97
CA GLN A 143 -20.44 11.86 7.08
C GLN A 143 -20.53 12.92 8.20
N LEU A 144 -19.43 13.57 8.54
CA LEU A 144 -19.42 14.69 9.51
C LEU A 144 -20.23 15.87 9.01
N ASP A 145 -20.09 16.26 7.73
CA ASP A 145 -20.87 17.33 7.11
C ASP A 145 -22.38 17.01 7.12
N ASN A 146 -22.76 15.76 6.82
CA ASN A 146 -24.15 15.31 6.89
C ASN A 146 -24.70 15.34 8.33
N LEU A 147 -23.93 14.88 9.32
CA LEU A 147 -24.32 14.92 10.73
C LEU A 147 -24.49 16.36 11.22
N ASN A 148 -23.60 17.27 10.82
CA ASN A 148 -23.70 18.69 11.16
C ASN A 148 -24.94 19.34 10.53
N GLY A 149 -25.25 19.02 9.27
CA GLY A 149 -26.49 19.45 8.61
C GLY A 149 -27.75 18.97 9.35
N ARG A 150 -27.79 17.69 9.75
CA ARG A 150 -28.89 17.11 10.53
C ARG A 150 -29.01 17.70 11.93
N LEU A 151 -27.90 18.08 12.56
CA LEU A 151 -27.92 18.73 13.87
C LEU A 151 -28.55 20.12 13.80
N ASN A 152 -28.22 20.90 12.77
CA ASN A 152 -28.86 22.21 12.52
C ASN A 152 -30.37 22.07 12.21
N GLU A 153 -30.78 21.04 11.47
CA GLU A 153 -32.19 20.74 11.19
C GLU A 153 -32.97 20.36 12.47
N VAL A 154 -32.35 19.58 13.36
CA VAL A 154 -32.93 19.25 14.67
C VAL A 154 -33.03 20.49 15.56
N ASP A 155 -32.01 21.35 15.59
CA ASP A 155 -32.03 22.59 16.39
C ASP A 155 -33.14 23.55 15.93
N ALA A 156 -33.29 23.73 14.61
CA ALA A 156 -34.41 24.47 14.02
C ALA A 156 -35.77 23.86 14.40
N THR A 157 -35.92 22.53 14.28
CA THR A 157 -37.15 21.81 14.66
C THR A 157 -37.48 21.98 16.15
N VAL A 158 -36.48 21.95 17.03
CA VAL A 158 -36.66 22.20 18.47
C VAL A 158 -37.09 23.65 18.73
N GLY A 159 -36.54 24.62 17.99
CA GLY A 159 -36.97 26.01 18.02
C GLY A 159 -38.44 26.17 17.63
N ASP A 160 -38.86 25.59 16.51
CA ASP A 160 -40.25 25.63 16.04
C ASP A 160 -41.21 24.95 17.02
N VAL A 161 -40.88 23.74 17.51
CA VAL A 161 -41.69 23.03 18.52
C VAL A 161 -41.83 23.87 19.78
N ARG A 162 -40.76 24.52 20.25
CA ARG A 162 -40.81 25.41 21.41
C ARG A 162 -41.75 26.60 21.16
N ALA A 163 -41.64 27.28 20.02
CA ALA A 163 -42.51 28.40 19.68
C ALA A 163 -44.00 27.97 19.61
N THR A 164 -44.30 26.79 19.06
CA THR A 164 -45.67 26.26 19.05
C THR A 164 -46.18 25.91 20.45
N ALA A 165 -45.32 25.40 21.34
CA ALA A 165 -45.69 25.11 22.72
C ALA A 165 -45.97 26.38 23.53
N GLU A 166 -45.15 27.42 23.37
CA GLU A 166 -45.35 28.74 23.99
C GLU A 166 -46.68 29.37 23.49
N ALA A 167 -46.94 29.36 22.18
CA ALA A 167 -48.20 29.85 21.62
C ALA A 167 -49.44 29.04 22.06
N LEU A 168 -49.34 27.70 22.20
CA LEU A 168 -50.43 26.88 22.73
C LEU A 168 -50.72 27.18 24.21
N GLN A 169 -49.67 27.44 25.01
CA GLN A 169 -49.82 27.83 26.41
C GLN A 169 -50.51 29.20 26.54
N GLU A 170 -50.13 30.20 25.73
CA GLU A 170 -50.79 31.50 25.70
C GLU A 170 -52.27 31.38 25.31
N ASN A 171 -52.59 30.60 24.27
CA ASN A 171 -53.97 30.35 23.86
C ASN A 171 -54.80 29.67 24.96
N TRP A 172 -54.23 28.69 25.67
CA TRP A 172 -54.90 28.05 26.81
C TRP A 172 -55.20 29.05 27.93
N GLN A 173 -54.20 29.85 28.33
CA GLN A 173 -54.36 30.90 29.35
C GLN A 173 -55.40 31.96 28.94
N ALA A 174 -55.56 32.24 27.65
CA ALA A 174 -56.58 33.15 27.13
C ALA A 174 -58.00 32.56 27.15
N TRP A 175 -58.16 31.24 26.96
CA TRP A 175 -59.47 30.57 26.87
C TRP A 175 -59.99 30.08 28.23
N GLU A 176 -59.11 29.69 29.15
CA GLU A 176 -59.48 29.20 30.49
C GLU A 176 -60.44 30.16 31.26
N PRO A 177 -60.17 31.47 31.39
CA PRO A 177 -61.10 32.39 32.07
C PRO A 177 -62.42 32.58 31.30
N GLN A 178 -62.42 32.45 29.97
CA GLN A 178 -63.64 32.54 29.15
C GLN A 178 -64.54 31.32 29.41
N LEU A 179 -63.95 30.13 29.48
CA LEU A 179 -64.67 28.90 29.80
C LEU A 179 -65.24 28.93 31.23
N GLN A 180 -64.46 29.43 32.21
CA GLN A 180 -64.94 29.63 33.57
C GLN A 180 -66.13 30.62 33.62
N ALA A 181 -66.04 31.76 32.93
CA ALA A 181 -67.14 32.73 32.84
C ALA A 181 -68.39 32.14 32.18
N MET A 182 -68.25 31.35 31.11
CA MET A 182 -69.38 30.66 30.47
C MET A 182 -70.02 29.61 31.40
N GLN A 183 -69.21 28.84 32.14
CA GLN A 183 -69.73 27.89 33.13
C GLN A 183 -70.52 28.60 34.24
N GLN A 184 -70.00 29.71 34.77
CA GLN A 184 -70.70 30.53 35.77
C GLN A 184 -72.04 31.05 35.22
N GLN A 185 -72.07 31.61 34.01
CA GLN A 185 -73.30 32.07 33.35
C GLN A 185 -74.35 30.96 33.19
N VAL A 186 -73.92 29.75 32.78
CA VAL A 186 -74.82 28.60 32.65
C VAL A 186 -75.41 28.18 34.00
N VAL A 187 -74.64 28.22 35.09
CA VAL A 187 -75.15 27.88 36.42
C VAL A 187 -76.08 28.96 36.96
N VAL A 188 -75.80 30.26 36.75
CA VAL A 188 -76.74 31.35 37.09
C VAL A 188 -78.07 31.17 36.35
N LEU A 189 -78.05 30.92 35.04
CA LEU A 189 -79.25 30.63 34.25
C LEU A 189 -80.03 29.42 34.79
N ARG A 190 -79.34 28.37 35.26
CA ARG A 190 -79.96 27.21 35.90
C ARG A 190 -80.64 27.55 37.23
N VAL A 191 -80.04 28.42 38.05
CA VAL A 191 -80.68 28.93 39.28
C VAL A 191 -81.96 29.67 38.89
N LEU A 192 -81.88 30.68 38.01
CA LEU A 192 -83.02 31.47 37.55
C LEU A 192 -84.16 30.60 36.96
N GLU A 193 -83.82 29.56 36.21
CA GLU A 193 -84.80 28.60 35.68
C GLU A 193 -85.48 27.81 36.81
N SER A 194 -84.70 27.26 37.75
CA SER A 194 -85.22 26.48 38.90
C SER A 194 -86.15 27.33 39.78
N LEU A 195 -85.79 28.60 40.04
CA LEU A 195 -86.65 29.56 40.73
C LEU A 195 -87.95 29.84 39.96
N THR A 196 -87.87 29.99 38.64
CA THR A 196 -89.05 30.19 37.78
C THR A 196 -89.99 28.97 37.83
N ARG A 197 -89.44 27.75 37.77
CA ARG A 197 -90.20 26.49 37.94
C ARG A 197 -90.85 26.42 39.32
N ALA A 198 -90.11 26.70 40.39
CA ALA A 198 -90.62 26.69 41.77
C ALA A 198 -91.82 27.63 41.94
N ARG A 199 -91.74 28.87 41.43
CA ARG A 199 -92.86 29.84 41.45
C ARG A 199 -94.11 29.30 40.76
N VAL A 200 -93.96 28.70 39.59
CA VAL A 200 -95.07 28.09 38.83
C VAL A 200 -95.70 26.93 39.62
N LEU A 201 -94.87 26.08 40.23
CA LEU A 201 -95.32 24.92 41.02
C LEU A 201 -96.04 25.35 42.31
N ILE A 202 -95.59 26.41 42.99
CA ILE A 202 -96.29 27.00 44.14
C ILE A 202 -97.67 27.54 43.71
N GLY A 203 -97.75 28.24 42.57
CA GLY A 203 -99.02 28.72 42.00
C GLY A 203 -99.98 27.59 41.58
N GLN A 204 -99.46 26.38 41.34
CA GLN A 204 -100.24 25.16 41.08
C GLN A 204 -100.52 24.33 42.35
N ALA A 205 -100.18 24.85 43.54
CA ALA A 205 -100.26 24.16 44.83
C ALA A 205 -99.46 22.84 44.91
N ASN A 206 -98.44 22.66 44.06
CA ASN A 206 -97.60 21.46 44.01
C ASN A 206 -96.31 21.66 44.82
N TYR A 207 -96.49 21.87 46.13
CA TYR A 207 -95.41 22.31 47.03
C TYR A 207 -94.25 21.33 47.18
N GLY A 208 -94.49 20.02 47.00
CA GLY A 208 -93.44 19.00 47.05
C GLY A 208 -92.42 19.20 45.94
N LEU A 209 -92.88 19.28 44.68
CA LEU A 209 -91.99 19.55 43.54
C LEU A 209 -91.38 20.95 43.61
N ALA A 210 -92.11 21.96 44.12
CA ALA A 210 -91.54 23.29 44.33
C ALA A 210 -90.36 23.26 45.32
N ALA A 211 -90.47 22.50 46.42
CA ALA A 211 -89.41 22.34 47.39
C ALA A 211 -88.18 21.59 46.82
N ASP A 212 -88.38 20.68 45.86
CA ASP A 212 -87.29 20.00 45.16
C ASP A 212 -86.55 20.94 44.18
N GLU A 213 -87.28 21.81 43.46
CA GLU A 213 -86.69 22.85 42.60
C GLU A 213 -85.90 23.90 43.41
N LEU A 214 -86.36 24.27 44.62
CA LEU A 214 -85.61 25.16 45.52
C LEU A 214 -84.29 24.53 45.97
N LYS A 215 -84.28 23.23 46.31
CA LYS A 215 -83.03 22.51 46.63
C LYS A 215 -82.08 22.42 45.43
N ALA A 216 -82.62 22.26 44.21
CA ALA A 216 -81.82 22.28 42.98
C ALA A 216 -81.19 23.66 42.72
N ALA A 217 -81.92 24.73 43.04
CA ALA A 217 -81.39 26.10 43.04
C ALA A 217 -80.28 26.28 44.09
N GLN A 218 -80.51 25.91 45.36
CA GLN A 218 -79.51 25.97 46.43
C GLN A 218 -78.23 25.23 46.09
N ALA A 219 -78.33 23.99 45.58
CA ALA A 219 -77.15 23.21 45.16
C ALA A 219 -76.34 23.90 44.03
N SER A 220 -77.02 24.66 43.17
CA SER A 220 -76.39 25.43 42.10
C SER A 220 -75.77 26.75 42.63
N VAL A 221 -76.40 27.40 43.61
CA VAL A 221 -75.87 28.58 44.33
C VAL A 221 -74.64 28.20 45.15
N ALA A 222 -74.66 27.09 45.88
CA ALA A 222 -73.51 26.59 46.64
C ALA A 222 -72.29 26.30 45.74
N TRP A 223 -72.49 25.80 44.51
CA TRP A 223 -71.42 25.69 43.53
C TRP A 223 -70.89 27.07 43.08
N LEU A 224 -71.77 28.04 42.86
CA LEU A 224 -71.36 29.42 42.55
C LEU A 224 -70.60 30.08 43.70
N GLN A 225 -71.00 29.86 44.96
CA GLN A 225 -70.31 30.38 46.15
C GLN A 225 -68.89 29.80 46.25
N ALA A 226 -68.72 28.50 46.02
CA ALA A 226 -67.42 27.84 46.01
C ALA A 226 -66.48 28.38 44.90
N GLN A 227 -67.02 28.86 43.79
CA GLN A 227 -66.27 29.44 42.67
C GLN A 227 -66.10 30.97 42.76
N ARG A 228 -66.94 31.66 43.55
CA ARG A 228 -66.99 33.12 43.70
C ARG A 228 -67.15 33.46 45.19
N PRO A 229 -66.16 33.15 46.06
CA PRO A 229 -66.27 33.38 47.50
C PRO A 229 -66.36 34.87 47.88
N ASP A 230 -65.92 35.76 46.99
CA ASP A 230 -65.97 37.21 47.16
C ASP A 230 -67.33 37.83 46.77
N ASP A 231 -68.29 37.05 46.24
CA ASP A 231 -69.63 37.55 45.90
C ASP A 231 -70.57 37.51 47.11
N GLU A 232 -70.65 38.64 47.82
CA GLU A 232 -71.50 38.85 49.00
C GLU A 232 -73.02 38.69 48.74
N ALA A 233 -73.48 38.68 47.48
CA ALA A 233 -74.89 38.46 47.17
C ALA A 233 -75.27 36.97 47.22
N LEU A 234 -74.34 36.06 46.88
CA LEU A 234 -74.64 34.62 46.83
C LEU A 234 -75.03 33.98 48.18
N PRO A 235 -74.46 34.36 49.34
CA PRO A 235 -74.97 33.93 50.64
C PRO A 235 -76.41 34.41 50.89
N GLN A 236 -76.72 35.66 50.54
CA GLN A 236 -78.06 36.24 50.71
C GLN A 236 -79.11 35.54 49.84
N VAL A 237 -78.73 35.14 48.62
CA VAL A 237 -79.56 34.28 47.76
C VAL A 237 -79.88 32.98 48.49
N ASP A 238 -78.88 32.26 49.01
CA ASP A 238 -79.07 30.96 49.67
C ASP A 238 -79.89 31.04 50.97
N ASP A 239 -79.72 32.12 51.74
CA ASP A 239 -80.56 32.46 52.90
C ASP A 239 -82.04 32.61 52.48
N HIS A 240 -82.32 33.39 51.44
CA HIS A 240 -83.68 33.54 50.90
C HIS A 240 -84.24 32.22 50.34
N LEU A 241 -83.43 31.39 49.68
CA LEU A 241 -83.88 30.06 49.24
C LEU A 241 -84.22 29.14 50.42
N THR A 242 -83.48 29.24 51.52
CA THR A 242 -83.73 28.49 52.75
C THR A 242 -85.04 28.95 53.40
N LEU A 243 -85.25 30.26 53.56
CA LEU A 243 -86.50 30.82 54.08
C LEU A 243 -87.71 30.45 53.20
N ALA A 244 -87.56 30.51 51.87
CA ALA A 244 -88.60 30.08 50.94
C ALA A 244 -88.93 28.59 51.06
N TRP A 245 -87.92 27.74 51.28
CA TRP A 245 -88.10 26.31 51.47
C TRP A 245 -88.80 25.97 52.79
N GLU A 246 -88.38 26.59 53.91
CA GLU A 246 -88.99 26.41 55.23
C GLU A 246 -90.44 26.93 55.30
N ALA A 247 -90.77 27.98 54.54
CA ALA A 247 -92.12 28.51 54.46
C ALA A 247 -93.13 27.57 53.76
N LEU A 248 -92.67 26.58 52.98
CA LEU A 248 -93.54 25.63 52.30
C LEU A 248 -93.90 24.42 53.18
N PRO A 249 -95.15 23.92 53.16
CA PRO A 249 -96.33 24.42 52.43
C PRO A 249 -97.16 25.44 53.24
N GLN A 250 -96.68 25.89 54.40
CA GLN A 250 -97.50 26.60 55.40
C GLN A 250 -97.87 28.04 54.98
N SER A 251 -96.95 28.72 54.28
CA SER A 251 -97.04 30.14 53.92
C SER A 251 -96.53 30.39 52.49
N PRO A 252 -97.23 29.91 51.43
CA PRO A 252 -96.76 30.00 50.05
C PRO A 252 -96.55 31.44 49.55
N ASP A 253 -97.34 32.41 50.05
CA ASP A 253 -97.16 33.83 49.71
C ASP A 253 -95.88 34.45 50.30
N VAL A 254 -95.33 33.86 51.36
CA VAL A 254 -94.03 34.25 51.94
C VAL A 254 -92.92 33.63 51.09
N ALA A 255 -93.01 32.33 50.79
CA ALA A 255 -92.07 31.64 49.91
C ALA A 255 -91.91 32.33 48.55
N LEU A 256 -93.01 32.81 47.94
CA LEU A 256 -92.95 33.57 46.68
C LEU A 256 -92.20 34.91 46.78
N LYS A 257 -92.21 35.58 47.94
CA LYS A 257 -91.47 36.82 48.18
C LYS A 257 -89.99 36.56 48.35
N ASP A 258 -89.63 35.53 49.11
CA ASP A 258 -88.23 35.14 49.28
C ASP A 258 -87.62 34.61 47.96
N ILE A 259 -88.38 33.88 47.14
CA ILE A 259 -87.92 33.51 45.78
C ILE A 259 -87.73 34.74 44.88
N GLU A 260 -88.61 35.74 44.97
CA GLU A 260 -88.44 37.01 44.24
C GLU A 260 -87.21 37.78 44.73
N ALA A 261 -86.95 37.82 46.05
CA ALA A 261 -85.75 38.45 46.61
C ALA A 261 -84.47 37.73 46.15
N ALA A 262 -84.43 36.40 46.22
CA ALA A 262 -83.35 35.57 45.69
C ALA A 262 -83.14 35.79 44.18
N TRP A 263 -84.20 35.99 43.41
CA TRP A 263 -84.13 36.27 41.97
C TRP A 263 -83.59 37.66 41.65
N GLN A 264 -83.86 38.67 42.49
CA GLN A 264 -83.37 40.04 42.31
C GLN A 264 -81.89 40.24 42.71
N LEU A 265 -81.28 39.26 43.38
CA LEU A 265 -79.89 39.27 43.84
C LEU A 265 -78.92 38.54 42.88
N LEU A 266 -79.40 38.00 41.76
CA LEU A 266 -78.65 37.18 40.77
C LEU A 266 -78.42 37.90 39.44
#